data_AF-A0A017S7E5-F1
#
_entry.id   AF-A0A017S7E5-F1
#
_cell.length_a   1.000
_cell.length_b   1.000
_cell.length_c   1.000
_cell.angle_alpha   90.00
_cell.angle_beta   90.00
_cell.angle_gamma   90.00
#
_symmetry.space_group_name_H-M   'P 1'
#
loop_
_entity.id
_entity.type
_entity.pdbx_description
1 polymer ?
#
loop_
_entity_poly.entity_id
_entity_poly.type
_entity_poly.pdbx_seq_one_letter_code
_entity_poly.pdbx_strand_id
1 'polypeptide(L)'
;MSPFSLFLAVLALAVCQCVVADSCQNTTISSPSDADLFVSCDKVEGALTVSESFDGVLNLTEISRIEGDLTVTNVGGITKINLPALEKVEGTVTVTDNGGLKNLTLSGLQSVSGKLTVQGNNGLSYVNLQDLEDVEGGLALVGGFSVSLPNIDEVNGDTTIKGADMSCGVFDRLAADSVFTGSYSCSASSSGLSPGAKAGIAIAVILIVCIIAAGIWFCLRRRRTVAGPTDEGDVEKTQYHIFNTKSILRLPRKPFPPKQPSESVPMLDGRMILEATPGERRERRPIYELDAGPQSSHQRPINHE
;
A
#
# COMPACT_ATOMS: atom_id res chain seq x y z
N MET A 1 -6.24 -57.76 -68.39
CA MET A 1 -5.05 -57.96 -67.52
C MET A 1 -3.88 -57.26 -68.18
N SER A 2 -3.54 -56.07 -67.69
CA SER A 2 -2.27 -55.40 -67.96
C SER A 2 -1.76 -54.84 -66.62
N PRO A 3 -0.46 -54.92 -66.32
CA PRO A 3 0.10 -54.65 -65.00
C PRO A 3 0.85 -53.33 -65.00
N PHE A 4 0.26 -52.26 -64.50
CA PHE A 4 1.00 -51.06 -64.09
C PHE A 4 0.36 -50.52 -62.81
N SER A 5 0.50 -51.34 -61.78
CA SER A 5 0.39 -50.93 -60.39
C SER A 5 1.79 -50.52 -59.92
N LEU A 6 1.85 -49.60 -58.97
CA LEU A 6 3.05 -48.98 -58.36
C LEU A 6 3.79 -47.95 -59.20
N PHE A 7 3.42 -46.67 -59.07
CA PHE A 7 4.37 -45.62 -58.72
C PHE A 7 3.61 -44.36 -58.29
N LEU A 8 4.10 -43.72 -57.21
CA LEU A 8 3.63 -42.47 -56.60
C LEU A 8 2.29 -42.51 -55.84
N ALA A 9 2.29 -43.30 -54.76
CA ALA A 9 1.77 -42.80 -53.49
C ALA A 9 2.74 -41.74 -52.92
N VAL A 10 2.20 -40.84 -52.09
CA VAL A 10 2.88 -39.75 -51.34
C VAL A 10 2.91 -38.39 -52.04
N LEU A 11 1.73 -37.79 -52.21
CA LEU A 11 1.58 -36.34 -52.09
C LEU A 11 0.17 -36.05 -51.56
N ALA A 12 0.06 -35.10 -50.62
CA ALA A 12 -1.16 -34.63 -49.96
C ALA A 12 -1.74 -35.56 -48.88
N LEU A 13 -1.20 -35.49 -47.67
CA LEU A 13 -1.71 -34.60 -46.62
C LEU A 13 -0.67 -34.66 -45.50
N ALA A 14 0.20 -33.65 -45.43
CA ALA A 14 0.69 -33.24 -44.14
C ALA A 14 -0.54 -32.68 -43.40
N VAL A 15 -1.31 -33.56 -42.76
CA VAL A 15 -2.04 -33.13 -41.59
C VAL A 15 -0.94 -32.77 -40.60
N CYS A 16 -0.55 -31.50 -40.59
CA CYS A 16 0.05 -30.93 -39.40
C CYS A 16 -1.07 -31.04 -38.37
N GLN A 17 -1.07 -32.16 -37.66
CA GLN A 17 -1.88 -32.37 -36.49
C GLN A 17 -1.26 -31.44 -35.44
N CYS A 18 -1.68 -30.18 -35.47
CA CYS A 18 -1.51 -29.25 -34.36
C CYS A 18 -2.43 -29.76 -33.24
N VAL A 19 -2.13 -30.89 -32.62
CA VAL A 19 -2.88 -31.39 -31.45
C VAL A 19 -2.41 -30.68 -30.19
N VAL A 20 -2.27 -29.36 -30.26
CA VAL A 20 -1.93 -28.49 -29.12
C VAL A 20 -2.84 -27.26 -29.05
N ALA A 21 -3.96 -27.27 -29.78
CA ALA A 21 -4.87 -26.13 -29.86
C ALA A 21 -6.11 -26.25 -28.96
N ASP A 22 -6.09 -27.06 -27.89
CA ASP A 22 -7.25 -27.21 -26.99
C ASP A 22 -6.95 -26.82 -25.53
N SER A 23 -5.69 -26.83 -25.09
CA SER A 23 -5.35 -26.45 -23.70
C SER A 23 -5.35 -24.94 -23.46
N CYS A 24 -5.26 -24.12 -24.52
CA CYS A 24 -5.19 -22.66 -24.41
C CYS A 24 -6.53 -21.96 -24.72
N GLN A 25 -7.63 -22.71 -24.92
CA GLN A 25 -8.90 -22.17 -25.43
C GLN A 25 -9.99 -21.86 -24.38
N ASN A 26 -9.87 -22.27 -23.11
CA ASN A 26 -10.76 -21.83 -22.02
C ASN A 26 -10.44 -22.53 -20.67
N THR A 27 -10.57 -21.94 -19.48
CA THR A 27 -10.84 -20.54 -19.05
C THR A 27 -10.47 -20.35 -17.59
N THR A 28 -10.41 -21.42 -16.79
CA THR A 28 -10.37 -21.30 -15.32
C THR A 28 -9.24 -22.11 -14.71
N ILE A 29 -8.29 -21.42 -14.08
CA ILE A 29 -7.23 -22.04 -13.29
C ILE A 29 -7.76 -22.24 -11.87
N SER A 30 -7.96 -23.50 -11.47
CA SER A 30 -8.49 -23.85 -10.14
C SER A 30 -7.40 -24.25 -9.16
N SER A 31 -6.26 -24.71 -9.67
CA SER A 31 -5.11 -25.12 -8.89
C SER A 31 -3.79 -24.74 -9.58
N PRO A 32 -2.66 -24.66 -8.84
CA PRO A 32 -1.35 -24.42 -9.45
C PRO A 32 -0.97 -25.45 -10.51
N SER A 33 -1.44 -26.69 -10.39
CA SER A 33 -1.22 -27.75 -11.38
C SER A 33 -1.87 -27.44 -12.73
N ASP A 34 -2.94 -26.62 -12.75
CA ASP A 34 -3.57 -26.20 -13.99
C ASP A 34 -2.68 -25.17 -14.73
N ALA A 35 -1.85 -24.41 -14.01
CA ALA A 35 -0.90 -23.48 -14.60
C ALA A 35 0.19 -24.21 -15.41
N ASP A 36 0.53 -25.45 -15.05
CA ASP A 36 1.49 -26.28 -15.78
C ASP A 36 1.00 -26.63 -17.20
N LEU A 37 -0.33 -26.65 -17.42
CA LEU A 37 -0.93 -26.91 -18.73
C LEU A 37 -0.74 -25.74 -19.70
N PHE A 38 -0.42 -24.55 -19.18
CA PHE A 38 -0.19 -23.34 -19.96
C PHE A 38 1.30 -23.09 -20.24
N VAL A 39 2.21 -23.91 -19.72
CA VAL A 39 3.66 -23.74 -19.94
C VAL A 39 4.05 -23.87 -21.42
N SER A 40 3.26 -24.57 -22.23
CA SER A 40 3.44 -24.66 -23.68
C SER A 40 2.60 -23.68 -24.49
N CYS A 41 1.80 -22.83 -23.83
CA CYS A 41 0.96 -21.84 -24.50
C CYS A 41 1.72 -20.50 -24.57
N ASP A 42 1.97 -20.03 -25.79
CA ASP A 42 2.40 -18.65 -26.03
C ASP A 42 1.20 -17.69 -25.93
N LYS A 43 0.02 -18.16 -26.32
CA LYS A 43 -1.19 -17.37 -26.43
C LYS A 43 -2.39 -18.10 -25.83
N VAL A 44 -3.22 -17.36 -25.09
CA VAL A 44 -4.52 -17.82 -24.60
C VAL A 44 -5.62 -17.29 -25.51
N GLU A 45 -6.33 -18.20 -26.16
CA GLU A 45 -7.48 -17.89 -27.00
C GLU A 45 -8.72 -17.81 -26.09
N GLY A 46 -9.08 -16.61 -25.68
CA GLY A 46 -10.20 -16.36 -24.76
C GLY A 46 -9.78 -15.78 -23.41
N ALA A 47 -10.71 -15.83 -22.45
CA ALA A 47 -10.51 -15.26 -21.13
C ALA A 47 -9.73 -16.22 -20.21
N LEU A 48 -8.90 -15.66 -19.34
CA LEU A 48 -8.19 -16.36 -18.28
C LEU A 48 -8.75 -15.91 -16.92
N THR A 49 -9.49 -16.79 -16.27
CA THR A 49 -10.07 -16.59 -14.95
C THR A 49 -9.35 -17.47 -13.92
N VAL A 50 -9.11 -16.96 -12.72
CA VAL A 50 -8.61 -17.76 -11.60
C VAL A 50 -9.78 -18.05 -10.67
N SER A 51 -9.99 -19.33 -10.35
CA SER A 51 -11.04 -19.76 -9.43
C SER A 51 -10.79 -19.22 -8.02
N GLU A 52 -11.87 -18.92 -7.29
CA GLU A 52 -11.81 -18.54 -5.87
C GLU A 52 -11.13 -19.62 -4.99
N SER A 53 -11.15 -20.88 -5.44
CA SER A 53 -10.52 -22.02 -4.76
C SER A 53 -9.00 -22.10 -4.94
N PHE A 54 -8.40 -21.26 -5.77
CA PHE A 54 -6.97 -21.30 -6.05
C PHE A 54 -6.16 -20.92 -4.80
N ASP A 55 -5.11 -21.68 -4.53
CA ASP A 55 -4.21 -21.48 -3.40
C ASP A 55 -2.75 -21.52 -3.87
N GLY A 56 -1.94 -20.59 -3.37
CA GLY A 56 -0.50 -20.53 -3.68
C GLY A 56 -0.10 -19.45 -4.68
N VAL A 57 0.66 -19.82 -5.71
CA VAL A 57 1.33 -18.90 -6.64
C VAL A 57 0.89 -19.21 -8.07
N LEU A 58 0.39 -18.19 -8.77
CA LEU A 58 0.15 -18.26 -10.20
C LEU A 58 1.40 -17.79 -10.94
N ASN A 59 2.04 -18.69 -11.69
CA ASN A 59 3.24 -18.39 -12.44
C ASN A 59 3.10 -18.89 -13.88
N LEU A 60 2.96 -17.96 -14.83
CA LEU A 60 2.82 -18.25 -16.25
C LEU A 60 3.91 -17.45 -16.98
N THR A 61 5.07 -18.07 -17.20
CA THR A 61 6.26 -17.38 -17.70
C THR A 61 6.33 -17.24 -19.21
N GLU A 62 5.61 -18.08 -19.94
CA GLU A 62 5.70 -18.16 -21.41
C GLU A 62 4.53 -17.50 -22.13
N ILE A 63 3.45 -17.13 -21.42
CA ILE A 63 2.28 -16.53 -22.05
C ILE A 63 2.59 -15.08 -22.42
N SER A 64 2.61 -14.78 -23.72
CA SER A 64 2.82 -13.45 -24.27
C SER A 64 1.52 -12.69 -24.53
N ARG A 65 0.43 -13.40 -24.83
CA ARG A 65 -0.86 -12.75 -25.19
C ARG A 65 -2.08 -13.47 -24.63
N ILE A 66 -3.06 -12.68 -24.17
CA ILE A 66 -4.40 -13.14 -23.80
C ILE A 66 -5.41 -12.42 -24.71
N GLU A 67 -6.20 -13.17 -25.48
CA GLU A 67 -7.20 -12.60 -26.40
C GLU A 67 -8.51 -12.18 -25.72
N GLY A 68 -8.74 -12.61 -24.48
CA GLY A 68 -9.88 -12.19 -23.68
C GLY A 68 -9.46 -11.44 -22.41
N ASP A 69 -10.28 -11.57 -21.38
CA ASP A 69 -10.06 -10.93 -20.08
C ASP A 69 -9.10 -11.73 -19.20
N LEU A 70 -8.24 -11.07 -18.43
CA LEU A 70 -7.54 -11.65 -17.30
C LEU A 70 -8.29 -11.29 -16.01
N THR A 71 -8.92 -12.26 -15.35
CA THR A 71 -9.74 -12.04 -14.16
C THR A 71 -9.26 -12.86 -12.97
N VAL A 72 -8.90 -12.17 -11.89
CA VAL A 72 -8.54 -12.74 -10.60
C VAL A 72 -9.33 -11.99 -9.53
N THR A 73 -10.46 -12.56 -9.11
CA THR A 73 -11.38 -11.91 -8.17
C THR A 73 -11.68 -12.82 -7.00
N ASN A 74 -11.65 -12.28 -5.78
CA ASN A 74 -12.05 -12.97 -4.56
C ASN A 74 -11.29 -14.30 -4.31
N VAL A 75 -10.02 -14.37 -4.74
CA VAL A 75 -9.16 -15.54 -4.54
C VAL A 75 -8.39 -15.36 -3.23
N GLY A 76 -8.90 -15.93 -2.14
CA GLY A 76 -8.30 -15.76 -0.81
C GLY A 76 -6.92 -16.41 -0.65
N GLY A 77 -6.69 -17.54 -1.33
CA GLY A 77 -5.46 -18.33 -1.22
C GLY A 77 -4.31 -17.88 -2.13
N ILE A 78 -4.56 -17.01 -3.12
CA ILE A 78 -3.50 -16.56 -4.02
C ILE A 78 -2.55 -15.59 -3.31
N THR A 79 -1.26 -15.84 -3.41
CA THR A 79 -0.23 -15.03 -2.73
C THR A 79 0.65 -14.26 -3.70
N LYS A 80 0.81 -14.74 -4.93
CA LYS A 80 1.61 -14.11 -5.98
C LYS A 80 1.05 -14.44 -7.35
N ILE A 81 1.03 -13.42 -8.21
CA ILE A 81 0.72 -13.52 -9.64
C ILE A 81 1.96 -13.07 -10.40
N ASN A 82 2.48 -13.93 -11.27
CA ASN A 82 3.69 -13.67 -12.03
C ASN A 82 3.47 -14.06 -13.50
N LEU A 83 3.35 -13.05 -14.37
CA LEU A 83 3.26 -13.21 -15.81
C LEU A 83 4.27 -12.23 -16.46
N PRO A 84 5.58 -12.51 -16.35
CA PRO A 84 6.61 -11.56 -16.76
C PRO A 84 6.70 -11.36 -18.27
N ALA A 85 6.32 -12.36 -19.07
CA ALA A 85 6.34 -12.30 -20.52
C ALA A 85 5.02 -11.85 -21.15
N LEU A 86 3.97 -11.61 -20.35
CA LEU A 86 2.68 -11.17 -20.89
C LEU A 86 2.83 -9.76 -21.43
N GLU A 87 2.71 -9.61 -22.75
CA GLU A 87 2.86 -8.34 -23.48
C GLU A 87 1.51 -7.68 -23.76
N LYS A 88 0.47 -8.47 -24.09
CA LYS A 88 -0.81 -7.91 -24.52
C LYS A 88 -2.03 -8.65 -23.95
N VAL A 89 -3.01 -7.86 -23.53
CA VAL A 89 -4.36 -8.34 -23.18
C VAL A 89 -5.37 -7.62 -24.04
N GLU A 90 -6.06 -8.34 -24.93
CA GLU A 90 -7.08 -7.77 -25.82
C GLU A 90 -8.41 -7.50 -25.09
N GLY A 91 -8.59 -8.05 -23.89
CA GLY A 91 -9.72 -7.75 -22.99
C GLY A 91 -9.34 -6.83 -21.82
N THR A 92 -10.04 -7.02 -20.71
CA THR A 92 -9.83 -6.32 -19.44
C THR A 92 -8.89 -7.09 -18.52
N VAL A 93 -8.16 -6.37 -17.68
CA VAL A 93 -7.35 -6.96 -16.61
C VAL A 93 -7.99 -6.58 -15.28
N THR A 94 -8.55 -7.56 -14.56
CA THR A 94 -9.24 -7.37 -13.30
C THR A 94 -8.58 -8.20 -12.21
N VAL A 95 -7.94 -7.53 -11.25
CA VAL A 95 -7.35 -8.15 -10.05
C VAL A 95 -7.97 -7.50 -8.83
N THR A 96 -9.05 -8.08 -8.31
CA THR A 96 -9.85 -7.47 -7.25
C THR A 96 -10.10 -8.36 -6.04
N ASP A 97 -10.12 -7.76 -4.85
CA ASP A 97 -10.53 -8.42 -3.60
C ASP A 97 -9.74 -9.69 -3.24
N ASN A 98 -8.49 -9.81 -3.69
CA ASN A 98 -7.61 -10.94 -3.36
C ASN A 98 -6.84 -10.63 -2.07
N GLY A 99 -7.44 -10.91 -0.92
CA GLY A 99 -6.88 -10.56 0.39
C GLY A 99 -5.50 -11.17 0.69
N GLY A 100 -5.18 -12.33 0.11
CA GLY A 100 -3.90 -13.03 0.27
C GLY A 100 -2.78 -12.54 -0.66
N LEU A 101 -3.12 -11.79 -1.72
CA LEU A 101 -2.19 -11.44 -2.79
C LEU A 101 -1.16 -10.43 -2.28
N LYS A 102 0.13 -10.73 -2.42
CA LYS A 102 1.24 -9.86 -1.97
C LYS A 102 2.00 -9.20 -3.11
N ASN A 103 2.11 -9.90 -4.23
CA ASN A 103 2.90 -9.48 -5.39
C ASN A 103 2.11 -9.71 -6.67
N LEU A 104 1.99 -8.66 -7.48
CA LEU A 104 1.48 -8.71 -8.85
C LEU A 104 2.60 -8.26 -9.79
N THR A 105 3.09 -9.18 -10.60
CA THR A 105 4.15 -8.91 -11.57
C THR A 105 3.64 -9.18 -12.97
N LEU A 106 3.42 -8.10 -13.72
CA LEU A 106 3.08 -8.07 -15.14
C LEU A 106 4.10 -7.16 -15.84
N SER A 107 5.39 -7.49 -15.67
CA SER A 107 6.48 -6.57 -16.00
C SER A 107 6.57 -6.25 -17.49
N GLY A 108 6.30 -7.23 -18.36
CA GLY A 108 6.33 -7.07 -19.81
C GLY A 108 5.01 -6.58 -20.42
N LEU A 109 3.98 -6.30 -19.61
CA LEU A 109 2.65 -5.94 -20.13
C LEU A 109 2.71 -4.56 -20.75
N GLN A 110 2.56 -4.49 -22.07
CA GLN A 110 2.64 -3.27 -22.88
C GLN A 110 1.27 -2.67 -23.15
N SER A 111 0.29 -3.49 -23.54
CA SER A 111 -1.02 -2.97 -23.95
C SER A 111 -2.19 -3.74 -23.36
N VAL A 112 -3.22 -2.99 -22.95
CA VAL A 112 -4.51 -3.50 -22.52
C VAL A 112 -5.62 -2.79 -23.30
N SER A 113 -6.35 -3.52 -24.14
CA SER A 113 -7.44 -2.92 -24.93
C SER A 113 -8.70 -2.64 -24.08
N GLY A 114 -8.82 -3.28 -22.91
CA GLY A 114 -9.87 -3.01 -21.94
C GLY A 114 -9.44 -2.10 -20.78
N LYS A 115 -10.18 -2.20 -19.67
CA LYS A 115 -9.84 -1.54 -18.41
C LYS A 115 -8.84 -2.38 -17.62
N LEU A 116 -7.81 -1.75 -17.04
CA LEU A 116 -6.94 -2.35 -16.03
C LEU A 116 -7.42 -1.92 -14.63
N THR A 117 -7.82 -2.89 -13.82
CA THR A 117 -8.32 -2.67 -12.45
C THR A 117 -7.55 -3.53 -11.45
N VAL A 118 -6.87 -2.88 -10.51
CA VAL A 118 -6.23 -3.50 -9.34
C VAL A 118 -6.75 -2.83 -8.09
N GLN A 119 -7.70 -3.45 -7.40
CA GLN A 119 -8.39 -2.85 -6.25
C GLN A 119 -8.73 -3.85 -5.14
N GLY A 120 -8.75 -3.42 -3.87
CA GLY A 120 -9.25 -4.25 -2.77
C GLY A 120 -8.32 -5.41 -2.36
N ASN A 121 -7.12 -5.48 -2.94
CA ASN A 121 -6.11 -6.47 -2.58
C ASN A 121 -5.33 -5.99 -1.34
N ASN A 122 -5.91 -6.15 -0.15
CA ASN A 122 -5.37 -5.56 1.09
C ASN A 122 -3.96 -6.07 1.48
N GLY A 123 -3.56 -7.26 1.02
CA GLY A 123 -2.21 -7.79 1.22
C GLY A 123 -1.17 -7.31 0.20
N LEU A 124 -1.60 -6.63 -0.86
CA LEU A 124 -0.77 -6.32 -2.02
C LEU A 124 0.20 -5.20 -1.67
N SER A 125 1.49 -5.51 -1.72
CA SER A 125 2.56 -4.56 -1.38
C SER A 125 3.40 -4.17 -2.59
N TYR A 126 3.42 -5.03 -3.62
CA TYR A 126 4.25 -4.85 -4.80
C TYR A 126 3.44 -5.06 -6.08
N VAL A 127 3.46 -4.04 -6.95
CA VAL A 127 2.87 -4.07 -8.28
C VAL A 127 3.95 -3.66 -9.28
N ASN A 128 4.21 -4.51 -10.27
CA ASN A 128 5.12 -4.19 -11.36
C ASN A 128 4.37 -4.22 -12.69
N LEU A 129 4.34 -3.04 -13.33
CA LEU A 129 3.73 -2.72 -14.62
C LEU A 129 4.67 -1.81 -15.41
N GLN A 130 5.98 -2.06 -15.32
CA GLN A 130 7.00 -1.14 -15.82
C GLN A 130 6.91 -0.87 -17.32
N ASP A 131 6.52 -1.87 -18.11
CA ASP A 131 6.48 -1.77 -19.57
C ASP A 131 5.08 -1.40 -20.09
N LEU A 132 4.14 -1.03 -19.20
CA LEU A 132 2.80 -0.63 -19.59
C LEU A 132 2.83 0.71 -20.34
N GLU A 133 2.46 0.65 -21.60
CA GLU A 133 2.46 1.75 -22.57
C GLU A 133 1.03 2.24 -22.82
N ASP A 134 0.12 1.34 -23.18
CA ASP A 134 -1.23 1.70 -23.65
C ASP A 134 -2.35 1.02 -22.87
N VAL A 135 -3.36 1.79 -22.48
CA VAL A 135 -4.63 1.29 -21.95
C VAL A 135 -5.79 1.94 -22.70
N GLU A 136 -6.39 1.24 -23.66
CA GLU A 136 -7.53 1.79 -24.42
C GLU A 136 -8.78 1.97 -23.55
N GLY A 137 -8.88 1.28 -22.42
CA GLY A 137 -9.92 1.49 -21.42
C GLY A 137 -9.48 2.42 -20.29
N GLY A 138 -10.03 2.20 -19.10
CA GLY A 138 -9.65 2.97 -17.90
C GLY A 138 -8.52 2.31 -17.09
N LEU A 139 -7.90 3.09 -16.21
CA LEU A 139 -6.86 2.63 -15.31
C LEU A 139 -7.28 2.87 -13.86
N ALA A 140 -7.52 1.80 -13.09
CA ALA A 140 -7.90 1.88 -11.69
C ALA A 140 -6.92 1.11 -10.82
N LEU A 141 -5.98 1.82 -10.20
CA LEU A 141 -4.97 1.25 -9.30
C LEU A 141 -5.25 1.78 -7.89
N VAL A 142 -5.92 0.99 -7.05
CA VAL A 142 -6.40 1.42 -5.73
C VAL A 142 -5.98 0.42 -4.66
N GLY A 143 -5.03 0.81 -3.81
CA GLY A 143 -4.62 -0.03 -2.68
C GLY A 143 -3.49 0.58 -1.85
N GLY A 144 -2.98 -0.23 -0.92
CA GLY A 144 -1.87 0.12 -0.04
C GLY A 144 -0.49 -0.15 -0.65
N PHE A 145 -0.35 -0.11 -1.97
CA PHE A 145 0.90 -0.38 -2.69
C PHE A 145 1.44 0.90 -3.34
N SER A 146 2.75 0.91 -3.60
CA SER A 146 3.36 1.92 -4.48
C SER A 146 3.34 1.42 -5.92
N VAL A 147 3.12 2.31 -6.88
CA VAL A 147 3.13 1.99 -8.31
C VAL A 147 3.91 3.04 -9.09
N SER A 148 4.61 2.59 -10.12
CA SER A 148 5.34 3.41 -11.07
C SER A 148 5.03 2.93 -12.47
N LEU A 149 4.74 3.86 -13.38
CA LEU A 149 4.42 3.60 -14.78
C LEU A 149 5.34 4.49 -15.63
N PRO A 150 6.61 4.09 -15.82
CA PRO A 150 7.60 4.93 -16.48
C PRO A 150 7.38 5.04 -18.01
N ASN A 151 6.76 4.03 -18.62
CA ASN A 151 6.59 3.92 -20.06
C ASN A 151 5.17 4.23 -20.55
N ILE A 152 4.26 4.65 -19.66
CA ILE A 152 2.87 4.91 -20.03
C ILE A 152 2.78 6.08 -21.03
N ASP A 153 2.13 5.84 -22.16
CA ASP A 153 1.96 6.79 -23.26
C ASP A 153 0.50 7.25 -23.38
N GLU A 154 -0.47 6.33 -23.30
CA GLU A 154 -1.88 6.66 -23.42
C GLU A 154 -2.81 5.82 -22.52
N VAL A 155 -3.79 6.49 -21.90
CA VAL A 155 -4.96 5.87 -21.28
C VAL A 155 -6.22 6.60 -21.72
N ASN A 156 -7.10 5.91 -22.44
CA ASN A 156 -8.26 6.57 -23.07
C ASN A 156 -9.49 6.68 -22.13
N GLY A 157 -9.49 5.99 -21.00
CA GLY A 157 -10.57 5.98 -20.02
C GLY A 157 -10.25 6.71 -18.71
N ASP A 158 -11.18 6.61 -17.75
CA ASP A 158 -10.99 7.20 -16.43
C ASP A 158 -9.80 6.57 -15.69
N THR A 159 -8.94 7.43 -15.15
CA THR A 159 -7.74 7.07 -14.41
C THR A 159 -7.88 7.44 -12.94
N THR A 160 -7.82 6.42 -12.07
CA THR A 160 -7.79 6.56 -10.61
C THR A 160 -6.58 5.85 -10.05
N ILE A 161 -5.65 6.59 -9.47
CA ILE A 161 -4.45 6.04 -8.83
C ILE A 161 -4.47 6.41 -7.35
N LYS A 162 -4.65 5.41 -6.49
CA LYS A 162 -4.62 5.52 -5.03
C LYS A 162 -3.62 4.51 -4.50
N GLY A 163 -2.47 5.01 -4.06
CA GLY A 163 -1.36 4.19 -3.57
C GLY A 163 -0.92 4.59 -2.18
N ALA A 164 0.02 3.83 -1.64
CA ALA A 164 0.79 4.19 -0.46
C ALA A 164 2.23 4.54 -0.84
N ASP A 165 2.82 5.50 -0.12
CA ASP A 165 4.25 5.83 -0.23
C ASP A 165 4.73 6.18 -1.66
N MET A 166 3.85 6.77 -2.47
CA MET A 166 4.13 7.25 -3.83
C MET A 166 3.90 8.77 -3.97
N SER A 167 4.43 9.38 -5.03
CA SER A 167 4.19 10.79 -5.35
C SER A 167 3.27 10.93 -6.55
N CYS A 168 2.17 11.67 -6.40
CA CYS A 168 1.29 11.99 -7.51
C CYS A 168 1.93 12.93 -8.52
N GLY A 169 3.01 13.65 -8.18
CA GLY A 169 3.59 14.65 -9.06
C GLY A 169 4.09 14.14 -10.42
N VAL A 170 4.45 12.85 -10.53
CA VAL A 170 4.77 12.25 -11.85
C VAL A 170 3.49 12.04 -12.66
N PHE A 171 2.46 11.49 -12.04
CA PHE A 171 1.16 11.26 -12.68
C PHE A 171 0.42 12.55 -13.02
N ASP A 172 0.57 13.61 -12.21
CA ASP A 172 -0.01 14.93 -12.48
C ASP A 172 0.60 15.55 -13.74
N ARG A 173 1.89 15.29 -13.99
CA ARG A 173 2.58 15.74 -15.22
C ARG A 173 2.12 14.93 -16.43
N LEU A 174 2.01 13.61 -16.30
CA LEU A 174 1.46 12.77 -17.36
C LEU A 174 0.02 13.21 -17.71
N ALA A 175 -0.80 13.54 -16.71
CA ALA A 175 -2.12 14.11 -16.92
C ALA A 175 -2.08 15.45 -17.67
N ALA A 176 -1.14 16.33 -17.33
CA ALA A 176 -0.95 17.61 -18.02
C ALA A 176 -0.46 17.44 -19.47
N ASP A 177 0.33 16.40 -19.73
CA ASP A 177 0.83 16.03 -21.06
C ASP A 177 -0.23 15.28 -21.89
N SER A 178 -1.47 15.17 -21.40
CA SER A 178 -2.62 14.52 -22.05
C SER A 178 -2.48 13.00 -22.26
N VAL A 179 -1.63 12.34 -21.46
CA VAL A 179 -1.53 10.87 -21.41
C VAL A 179 -2.84 10.24 -20.95
N PHE A 180 -3.54 10.89 -20.01
CA PHE A 180 -4.87 10.46 -19.56
C PHE A 180 -5.94 11.29 -20.26
N THR A 181 -6.70 10.70 -21.18
CA THR A 181 -7.74 11.44 -21.95
C THR A 181 -9.06 11.54 -21.17
N GLY A 182 -9.32 10.59 -20.26
CA GLY A 182 -10.50 10.56 -19.38
C GLY A 182 -10.34 11.38 -18.10
N SER A 183 -11.22 11.16 -17.11
CA SER A 183 -11.07 11.83 -15.81
C SER A 183 -9.86 11.29 -15.05
N TYR A 184 -9.07 12.19 -14.46
CA TYR A 184 -7.86 11.83 -13.72
C TYR A 184 -8.00 12.18 -12.23
N SER A 185 -7.64 11.24 -11.37
CA SER A 185 -7.55 11.41 -9.92
C SER A 185 -6.39 10.62 -9.34
N CYS A 186 -5.42 11.32 -8.72
CA CYS A 186 -4.37 10.69 -7.93
C CYS A 186 -4.44 11.07 -6.44
N SER A 187 -4.24 10.09 -5.56
CA SER A 187 -4.12 10.32 -4.12
C SER A 187 -3.09 9.36 -3.52
N ALA A 188 -2.20 9.88 -2.66
CA ALA A 188 -1.19 9.07 -1.98
C ALA A 188 -1.45 9.04 -0.48
N SER A 189 -1.46 7.84 0.08
CA SER A 189 -1.50 7.57 1.51
C SER A 189 -0.06 7.59 2.03
N SER A 190 0.36 8.61 2.76
CA SER A 190 1.69 8.60 3.39
C SER A 190 1.63 7.75 4.66
N SER A 191 2.24 6.55 4.64
CA SER A 191 2.26 5.62 5.78
C SER A 191 3.20 6.06 6.92
N GLY A 192 3.92 7.17 6.74
CA GLY A 192 4.90 7.63 7.71
C GLY A 192 5.06 9.14 7.71
N LEU A 193 5.11 9.72 8.91
CA LEU A 193 5.59 11.09 9.12
C LEU A 193 6.95 11.24 8.42
N SER A 194 7.10 12.31 7.64
CA SER A 194 8.37 12.66 6.99
C SER A 194 9.52 12.58 8.00
N PRO A 195 10.73 12.12 7.61
CA PRO A 195 11.91 12.16 8.46
C PRO A 195 12.10 13.53 9.16
N GLY A 196 11.74 14.63 8.49
CA GLY A 196 11.75 15.98 9.07
C GLY A 196 10.72 16.19 10.19
N ALA A 197 9.52 15.64 10.04
CA ALA A 197 8.49 15.68 11.08
C ALA A 197 8.86 14.81 12.29
N LYS A 198 9.48 13.64 12.05
CA LYS A 198 10.00 12.76 13.11
C LYS A 198 11.15 13.42 13.89
N ALA A 199 12.07 14.09 13.19
CA ALA A 199 13.18 14.83 13.81
C ALA A 199 12.69 16.04 14.63
N GLY A 200 11.71 16.79 14.11
CA GLY A 200 11.13 17.93 14.81
C GLY A 200 10.48 17.57 16.14
N ILE A 201 9.71 16.47 16.17
CA ILE A 201 9.07 15.98 17.41
C ILE A 201 10.13 15.55 18.43
N ALA A 202 11.19 14.86 18.01
CA ALA A 202 12.26 14.43 18.92
C ALA A 202 12.95 15.61 19.62
N ILE A 203 13.29 16.66 18.87
CA ILE A 203 13.95 17.86 19.42
C ILE A 203 13.01 18.60 20.39
N ALA A 204 11.73 18.75 20.03
CA ALA A 204 10.75 19.43 20.87
C ALA A 204 10.57 18.72 22.23
N VAL A 205 10.47 17.38 22.23
CA VAL A 205 10.32 16.60 23.46
C VAL A 205 11.57 16.71 24.35
N ILE A 206 12.77 16.66 23.77
CA ILE A 206 14.03 16.81 24.52
C ILE A 206 14.09 18.19 25.21
N LEU A 207 13.75 19.27 24.50
CA LEU A 207 13.75 20.62 25.08
C LEU A 207 12.74 20.76 26.21
N ILE A 208 11.53 20.20 26.05
CA ILE A 208 10.50 20.21 27.10
C ILE A 208 10.99 19.47 28.36
N VAL A 209 11.59 18.28 28.18
CA VAL A 209 12.13 17.48 29.31
C VAL A 209 13.27 18.22 30.01
N CYS A 210 14.18 18.86 29.26
CA CYS A 210 15.25 19.67 29.84
C CYS A 210 14.73 20.87 30.64
N ILE A 211 13.69 21.55 30.16
CA ILE A 211 13.05 22.67 30.87
C ILE A 211 12.39 22.19 32.16
N ILE A 212 11.68 21.07 32.12
CA ILE A 212 11.06 20.47 33.31
C ILE A 212 12.14 20.06 34.33
N ALA A 213 13.21 19.42 33.88
CA ALA A 213 14.32 19.02 34.75
C ALA A 213 15.03 20.23 35.38
N ALA A 214 15.27 21.29 34.60
CA ALA A 214 15.82 22.55 35.10
C ALA A 214 14.86 23.23 36.09
N GLY A 215 13.55 23.21 35.84
CA GLY A 215 12.52 23.72 36.74
C GLY A 215 12.49 22.95 38.07
N ILE A 216 12.51 21.62 38.02
CA ILE A 216 12.58 20.76 39.22
C ILE A 216 13.88 21.03 39.98
N TRP A 217 15.02 21.07 39.29
CA TRP A 217 16.31 21.37 39.90
C TRP A 217 16.33 22.75 40.56
N PHE A 218 15.74 23.77 39.92
CA PHE A 218 15.63 25.12 40.44
C PHE A 218 14.69 25.20 41.65
N CYS A 219 13.56 24.50 41.62
CA CYS A 219 12.65 24.35 42.75
C CYS A 219 13.32 23.66 43.95
N LEU A 220 14.10 22.60 43.70
CA LEU A 220 14.87 21.90 44.73
C LEU A 220 16.01 22.76 45.28
N ARG A 221 16.67 23.56 44.43
CA ARG A 221 17.76 24.46 44.84
C ARG A 221 17.23 25.63 45.68
N ARG A 222 16.06 26.20 45.34
CA ARG A 222 15.39 27.22 46.16
C ARG A 222 14.91 26.68 47.52
N ARG A 223 14.52 25.40 47.60
CA ARG A 223 14.21 24.75 48.89
C ARG A 223 15.45 24.55 49.78
N ARG A 224 16.65 24.45 49.20
CA ARG A 224 17.91 24.32 49.96
C ARG A 224 18.39 25.64 50.58
N THR A 225 17.97 26.80 50.06
CA THR A 225 18.36 28.10 50.61
C THR A 225 17.48 28.58 51.79
N VAL A 226 16.49 27.79 52.21
CA VAL A 226 15.60 28.12 53.36
C VAL A 226 15.79 27.14 54.54
N ALA A 227 16.82 26.29 54.51
CA ALA A 227 17.16 25.43 55.64
C ALA A 227 18.42 25.94 56.36
N GLY A 228 18.23 26.94 57.24
CA GLY A 228 19.14 27.27 58.35
C GLY A 228 18.69 26.55 59.64
N PRO A 229 19.58 26.38 60.63
CA PRO A 229 19.53 25.28 61.61
C PRO A 229 18.58 25.56 62.79
N THR A 230 18.02 24.49 63.36
CA THR A 230 17.58 24.44 64.75
C THR A 230 18.22 23.22 65.40
N ASP A 231 19.09 23.50 66.36
CA ASP A 231 19.80 22.57 67.25
C ASP A 231 18.86 21.86 68.24
N GLU A 232 19.37 20.72 68.75
CA GLU A 232 19.12 20.01 70.05
C GLU A 232 17.67 19.89 70.57
N GLY A 233 17.10 18.75 70.97
CA GLY A 233 17.45 17.35 71.23
C GLY A 233 16.08 16.61 71.29
N ASP A 234 15.92 15.29 71.23
CA ASP A 234 16.57 14.24 72.00
C ASP A 234 16.55 12.89 71.26
N VAL A 235 17.49 12.07 71.69
CA VAL A 235 17.87 10.70 71.33
C VAL A 235 16.70 9.69 71.45
N GLU A 236 16.58 8.75 70.49
CA GLU A 236 16.73 7.30 70.73
C GLU A 236 16.61 6.41 69.46
N LYS A 237 17.78 5.87 69.06
CA LYS A 237 18.13 4.54 68.47
C LYS A 237 17.12 3.86 67.51
N THR A 238 17.53 3.27 66.38
CA THR A 238 18.42 2.08 66.38
C THR A 238 18.94 1.73 64.97
N GLN A 239 20.26 1.77 64.86
CA GLN A 239 21.19 0.80 64.25
C GLN A 239 20.66 -0.31 63.33
N TYR A 240 21.21 -0.32 62.11
CA TYR A 240 21.24 -1.42 61.16
C TYR A 240 22.13 -2.56 61.69
N HIS A 241 21.62 -3.79 61.66
CA HIS A 241 22.47 -4.99 61.62
C HIS A 241 21.99 -5.92 60.50
N ILE A 242 22.86 -6.11 59.52
CA ILE A 242 22.82 -7.21 58.56
C ILE A 242 23.44 -8.42 59.27
N PHE A 243 22.68 -9.48 59.52
CA PHE A 243 22.97 -10.84 59.03
C PHE A 243 21.95 -11.88 59.54
N ASN A 244 21.52 -12.68 58.58
CA ASN A 244 20.86 -13.97 58.63
C ASN A 244 21.16 -14.83 59.87
N THR A 245 20.12 -15.34 60.54
CA THR A 245 20.03 -16.78 60.90
C THR A 245 18.64 -17.15 61.41
N LYS A 246 18.00 -18.08 60.67
CA LYS A 246 17.28 -19.27 61.15
C LYS A 246 16.41 -19.15 62.42
N SER A 247 15.15 -19.57 62.22
CA SER A 247 14.31 -20.46 63.07
C SER A 247 13.15 -19.86 63.91
N ILE A 248 11.93 -20.24 63.47
CA ILE A 248 10.73 -20.71 64.22
C ILE A 248 10.00 -19.73 65.18
N LEU A 249 8.74 -19.34 64.86
CA LEU A 249 7.52 -19.94 65.42
C LEU A 249 6.23 -19.33 64.85
N ARG A 250 5.14 -20.09 64.97
CA ARG A 250 3.93 -20.13 64.16
C ARG A 250 2.78 -19.20 64.64
N LEU A 251 2.00 -18.72 63.65
CA LEU A 251 0.52 -18.53 63.60
C LEU A 251 -0.13 -17.50 64.56
N PRO A 252 -1.37 -16.98 64.28
CA PRO A 252 -2.35 -17.42 63.29
C PRO A 252 -2.85 -16.35 62.29
N ARG A 253 -3.33 -16.83 61.13
CA ARG A 253 -4.12 -16.05 60.16
C ARG A 253 -5.54 -15.82 60.69
N LYS A 254 -6.08 -14.61 60.49
CA LYS A 254 -7.52 -14.34 60.47
C LYS A 254 -7.95 -13.79 59.11
N PRO A 255 -9.21 -14.01 58.70
CA PRO A 255 -9.59 -14.19 57.30
C PRO A 255 -9.88 -12.86 56.58
N PHE A 256 -9.62 -12.83 55.28
CA PHE A 256 -10.07 -11.78 54.37
C PHE A 256 -11.61 -11.83 54.22
N PRO A 257 -12.33 -10.70 54.31
CA PRO A 257 -13.73 -10.66 53.91
C PRO A 257 -13.85 -10.69 52.36
N PRO A 258 -14.94 -11.29 51.84
CA PRO A 258 -15.15 -11.46 50.40
C PRO A 258 -15.59 -10.15 49.72
N LYS A 259 -15.22 -10.03 48.45
CA LYS A 259 -15.59 -8.94 47.54
C LYS A 259 -17.08 -9.04 47.18
N GLN A 260 -17.86 -8.00 47.41
CA GLN A 260 -19.20 -7.84 46.81
C GLN A 260 -19.13 -6.97 45.54
N PRO A 261 -19.96 -7.28 44.52
CA PRO A 261 -20.08 -6.49 43.30
C PRO A 261 -21.13 -5.39 43.46
N SER A 262 -20.78 -4.15 43.12
CA SER A 262 -21.71 -3.06 42.80
C SER A 262 -20.95 -2.17 41.81
N GLU A 263 -21.33 -2.14 40.54
CA GLU A 263 -22.51 -1.50 39.94
C GLU A 263 -22.36 0.03 39.82
N SER A 264 -22.79 0.52 38.65
CA SER A 264 -22.82 1.90 38.12
C SER A 264 -21.51 2.49 37.57
N VAL A 265 -21.31 2.24 36.29
CA VAL A 265 -20.51 3.06 35.37
C VAL A 265 -21.22 4.42 35.19
N PRO A 266 -20.53 5.58 35.29
CA PRO A 266 -21.16 6.83 34.91
C PRO A 266 -21.33 6.89 33.40
N MET A 267 -22.60 6.95 32.95
CA MET A 267 -22.97 7.27 31.57
C MET A 267 -22.45 8.66 31.19
N LEU A 268 -21.80 8.79 30.03
CA LEU A 268 -21.59 10.08 29.40
C LEU A 268 -22.93 10.60 28.87
N ASP A 269 -23.34 11.75 29.39
CA ASP A 269 -24.53 12.49 28.99
C ASP A 269 -24.32 13.07 27.57
N GLY A 270 -25.14 12.59 26.62
CA GLY A 270 -25.14 13.02 25.23
C GLY A 270 -25.77 14.41 25.12
N ARG A 271 -24.95 15.46 25.20
CA ARG A 271 -25.40 16.79 24.81
C ARG A 271 -25.41 16.96 23.29
N MET A 272 -26.65 17.15 22.82
CA MET A 272 -27.16 17.66 21.55
C MET A 272 -26.13 18.32 20.62
N ILE A 273 -25.89 17.67 19.49
CA ILE A 273 -25.28 18.25 18.29
C ILE A 273 -26.34 19.17 17.65
N LEU A 274 -26.04 20.46 17.55
CA LEU A 274 -26.80 21.39 16.71
C LEU A 274 -26.32 21.22 15.28
N GLU A 275 -27.14 20.58 14.44
CA GLU A 275 -26.99 20.61 12.98
C GLU A 275 -27.28 22.04 12.49
N ALA A 276 -26.31 22.67 11.85
CA ALA A 276 -26.50 23.93 11.15
C ALA A 276 -27.02 23.65 9.73
N THR A 277 -28.19 24.21 9.41
CA THR A 277 -28.82 24.21 8.09
C THR A 277 -27.98 25.00 7.06
N PRO A 278 -28.08 24.67 5.75
CA PRO A 278 -27.32 25.36 4.72
C PRO A 278 -28.09 26.60 4.25
N GLY A 279 -27.49 27.76 4.40
CA GLY A 279 -28.00 29.01 3.81
C GLY A 279 -27.59 30.23 4.62
N GLU A 280 -26.47 30.86 4.24
CA GLU A 280 -26.41 32.29 3.90
C GLU A 280 -24.99 32.63 3.46
N ARG A 281 -24.90 33.39 2.38
CA ARG A 281 -23.70 33.86 1.68
C ARG A 281 -22.74 34.59 2.65
N ARG A 282 -21.60 33.98 3.00
CA ARG A 282 -20.52 34.68 3.71
C ARG A 282 -19.68 35.50 2.73
N GLU A 283 -19.77 36.81 2.94
CA GLU A 283 -19.06 37.90 2.27
C GLU A 283 -17.54 37.64 2.21
N ARG A 284 -17.00 37.68 0.98
CA ARG A 284 -15.56 37.59 0.70
C ARG A 284 -14.86 38.76 1.38
N ARG A 285 -13.93 38.49 2.29
CA ARG A 285 -12.90 39.47 2.64
C ARG A 285 -11.90 39.52 1.50
N PRO A 286 -11.54 40.71 0.97
CA PRO A 286 -10.48 40.79 -0.02
C PRO A 286 -9.15 40.44 0.64
N ILE A 287 -8.39 39.57 -0.05
CA ILE A 287 -7.00 39.26 0.28
C ILE A 287 -6.17 40.43 -0.24
N TYR A 288 -5.37 41.05 0.62
CA TYR A 288 -4.41 42.06 0.21
C TYR A 288 -3.19 41.34 -0.37
N GLU A 289 -3.00 41.45 -1.69
CA GLU A 289 -1.76 41.05 -2.35
C GLU A 289 -0.64 42.01 -1.91
N LEU A 290 0.45 41.46 -1.39
CA LEU A 290 1.71 42.16 -1.22
C LEU A 290 2.41 42.17 -2.58
N ASP A 291 2.36 43.32 -3.26
CA ASP A 291 3.15 43.63 -4.45
C ASP A 291 4.65 43.50 -4.11
N ALA A 292 5.26 42.38 -4.48
CA ALA A 292 6.70 42.28 -4.61
C ALA A 292 7.07 42.86 -5.98
N GLY A 293 7.49 44.13 -5.99
CA GLY A 293 7.91 44.83 -7.19
C GLY A 293 9.02 44.11 -7.99
N PRO A 294 9.22 44.49 -9.26
CA PRO A 294 10.08 43.76 -10.19
C PRO A 294 11.55 43.80 -9.78
N GLN A 295 12.19 42.62 -9.78
CA GLN A 295 13.64 42.50 -9.73
C GLN A 295 14.25 43.17 -10.98
N SER A 296 15.06 44.21 -10.77
CA SER A 296 15.80 44.87 -11.84
C SER A 296 16.83 43.92 -12.45
N SER A 297 16.74 43.73 -13.76
CA SER A 297 17.74 43.11 -14.61
C SER A 297 19.02 43.95 -14.67
N HIS A 298 20.11 43.50 -14.05
CA HIS A 298 21.45 44.00 -14.38
C HIS A 298 22.52 42.97 -13.97
N GLN A 299 22.90 42.09 -14.88
CA GLN A 299 24.31 41.76 -15.07
C GLN A 299 24.50 41.14 -16.46
N ARG A 300 25.04 41.93 -17.38
CA ARG A 300 25.62 41.41 -18.64
C ARG A 300 27.02 40.85 -18.31
N PRO A 301 27.43 39.71 -18.87
CA PRO A 301 28.81 39.27 -18.79
C PRO A 301 29.70 40.16 -19.68
N ILE A 302 30.79 40.66 -19.10
CA ILE A 302 31.89 41.29 -19.84
C ILE A 302 32.83 40.16 -20.26
N ASN A 303 32.90 39.89 -21.56
CA ASN A 303 34.02 39.16 -22.15
C ASN A 303 35.26 40.05 -22.10
N HIS A 304 36.40 39.48 -21.72
CA HIS A 304 37.70 39.94 -22.18
C HIS A 304 38.54 38.74 -22.61
N GLU A 305 39.23 38.96 -23.73
CA GLU A 305 40.22 38.11 -24.41
C GLU A 305 41.31 37.54 -23.50
#